data_AF-A0A969HF60-F1
#
_entry.id   AF-A0A969HF60-F1
#
_cell.length_a   1.000
_cell.length_b   1.000
_cell.length_c   1.000
_cell.angle_alpha   90.00
_cell.angle_beta   90.00
_cell.angle_gamma   90.00
#
_symmetry.space_group_name_H-M   'P 1'
#
loop_
_entity.id
_entity.type
_entity.pdbx_description
1 polymer ?
#
loop_
_entity_poly.entity_id
_entity_poly.type
_entity_poly.pdbx_seq_one_letter_code
_entity_poly.pdbx_strand_id
1 'polypeptide(L)'
;MRGAAQSIFAVGGNFGSAASPLLVAVGLSWLNLPGTIILIPIALLVSLLLYWQLGPDDLADSHHPDPHLSQRRRPTAMPGEAKIGLALLVAAVMCRSWVQVGFMTYLPEWIESQGGTLARGGQMLAVFAVATGVGSLTGGSLSDRIGRGQVFILSMVLIGPAVWLFLHSAGPWQFLLVGLVGMLIGLTLPVAVIMAQETWPYGVGFASALVMGLGWAPGGLGASFTGYVADHSSLDAGLQLLIFPPLLGLACIVVYLAWQRRSVRIFSSDTAG
;
A
#
# COMPACT_ATOMS: atom_id res chain seq x y z
N MET A 1 8.41 24.12 -14.78
CA MET A 1 7.16 23.36 -14.54
C MET A 1 7.38 21.84 -14.39
N ARG A 2 8.58 21.37 -14.00
CA ARG A 2 8.91 19.92 -13.89
C ARG A 2 8.42 19.25 -12.61
N GLY A 3 8.34 19.99 -11.49
CA GLY A 3 7.73 19.47 -10.26
C GLY A 3 6.24 19.15 -10.45
N ALA A 4 5.54 19.94 -11.27
CA ALA A 4 4.17 19.65 -11.66
C ALA A 4 4.09 18.39 -12.54
N ALA A 5 4.99 18.20 -13.50
CA ALA A 5 5.02 17.01 -14.36
C ALA A 5 5.38 15.72 -13.59
N GLN A 6 6.35 15.74 -12.67
CA GLN A 6 6.68 14.60 -11.80
C GLN A 6 5.57 14.33 -10.78
N SER A 7 4.95 15.37 -10.24
CA SER A 7 3.73 15.25 -9.44
C SER A 7 2.59 14.65 -10.26
N ILE A 8 2.38 15.06 -11.51
CA ILE A 8 1.34 14.55 -12.41
C ILE A 8 1.60 13.09 -12.77
N PHE A 9 2.85 12.67 -12.99
CA PHE A 9 3.21 11.27 -13.24
C PHE A 9 3.04 10.40 -11.99
N ALA A 10 3.46 10.86 -10.81
CA ALA A 10 3.27 10.16 -9.55
C ALA A 10 1.78 10.09 -9.16
N VAL A 11 1.04 11.18 -9.39
CA VAL A 11 -0.41 11.25 -9.22
C VAL A 11 -1.08 10.32 -10.22
N GLY A 12 -0.66 10.26 -11.48
CA GLY A 12 -1.20 9.37 -12.51
C GLY A 12 -0.94 7.89 -12.24
N GLY A 13 0.26 7.52 -11.77
CA GLY A 13 0.59 6.15 -11.37
C GLY A 13 -0.15 5.70 -10.10
N ASN A 14 -0.30 6.58 -9.11
CA ASN A 14 -1.14 6.32 -7.94
C ASN A 14 -2.63 6.32 -8.29
N PHE A 15 -3.10 7.19 -9.18
CA PHE A 15 -4.48 7.19 -9.69
C PHE A 15 -4.76 5.91 -10.47
N GLY A 16 -3.87 5.48 -11.35
CA GLY A 16 -4.03 4.26 -12.14
C GLY A 16 -4.04 3.01 -11.26
N SER A 17 -3.07 2.89 -10.35
CA SER A 17 -3.01 1.74 -9.43
C SER A 17 -4.21 1.70 -8.50
N ALA A 18 -4.74 2.85 -8.08
CA ALA A 18 -5.84 2.91 -7.14
C ALA A 18 -7.24 2.97 -7.82
N ALA A 19 -7.33 3.41 -9.08
CA ALA A 19 -8.54 3.28 -9.91
C ALA A 19 -8.67 1.87 -10.51
N SER A 20 -7.56 1.13 -10.63
CA SER A 20 -7.57 -0.23 -11.18
C SER A 20 -8.55 -1.19 -10.48
N PRO A 21 -8.67 -1.23 -9.13
CA PRO A 21 -9.56 -2.17 -8.47
C PRO A 21 -11.04 -1.76 -8.63
N LEU A 22 -11.34 -0.46 -8.75
CA LEU A 22 -12.68 0.03 -9.04
C LEU A 22 -13.10 -0.29 -10.47
N LEU A 23 -12.23 -0.06 -11.44
CA LEU A 23 -12.48 -0.39 -12.85
C LEU A 23 -12.66 -1.90 -13.04
N VAL A 24 -11.84 -2.71 -12.37
CA VAL A 24 -11.94 -4.17 -12.38
C VAL A 24 -13.22 -4.63 -11.68
N ALA A 25 -13.59 -4.05 -10.53
CA ALA A 25 -14.81 -4.40 -9.82
C ALA A 25 -16.08 -4.02 -10.59
N VAL A 26 -16.11 -2.84 -11.21
CA VAL A 26 -17.20 -2.44 -12.11
C VAL A 26 -17.27 -3.39 -13.30
N GLY A 27 -16.14 -3.70 -13.93
CA GLY A 27 -16.05 -4.68 -15.01
C GLY A 27 -16.60 -6.05 -14.61
N LEU A 28 -16.18 -6.58 -13.47
CA LEU A 28 -16.68 -7.85 -12.91
C LEU A 28 -18.18 -7.84 -12.69
N SER A 29 -18.73 -6.74 -12.14
CA SER A 29 -20.16 -6.62 -11.83
C SER A 29 -21.06 -6.50 -13.06
N TRP A 30 -20.55 -5.95 -14.17
CA TRP A 30 -21.33 -5.76 -15.40
C TRP A 30 -21.12 -6.89 -16.42
N LEU A 31 -19.93 -7.50 -16.44
CA LEU A 31 -19.48 -8.39 -17.51
C LEU A 31 -19.22 -9.83 -17.05
N ASN A 32 -19.36 -10.14 -15.75
CA ASN A 32 -18.96 -11.40 -15.11
C ASN A 32 -17.46 -11.73 -15.34
N LEU A 33 -16.94 -12.77 -14.68
CA LEU A 33 -15.53 -13.20 -14.76
C LEU A 33 -14.96 -13.29 -16.20
N PRO A 34 -15.66 -13.89 -17.19
CA PRO A 34 -15.14 -13.99 -18.56
C PRO A 34 -15.06 -12.65 -19.29
N GLY A 35 -15.99 -11.73 -19.02
CA GLY A 35 -16.04 -10.45 -19.71
C GLY A 35 -15.06 -9.41 -19.16
N THR A 36 -14.52 -9.63 -17.96
CA THR A 36 -13.41 -8.82 -17.39
C THR A 36 -12.15 -8.89 -18.27
N ILE A 37 -11.97 -9.95 -19.06
CA ILE A 37 -10.87 -10.09 -20.05
C ILE A 37 -10.91 -8.97 -21.10
N ILE A 38 -12.08 -8.37 -21.38
CA ILE A 38 -12.23 -7.24 -22.32
C ILE A 38 -11.55 -5.97 -21.81
N LEU A 39 -11.29 -5.85 -20.49
CA LEU A 39 -10.52 -4.72 -19.97
C LEU A 39 -9.04 -4.76 -20.40
N ILE A 40 -8.50 -5.94 -20.72
CA ILE A 40 -7.11 -6.11 -21.14
C ILE A 40 -6.83 -5.39 -22.48
N PRO A 41 -7.58 -5.66 -23.58
CA PRO A 41 -7.37 -4.94 -24.84
C PRO A 41 -7.69 -3.44 -24.72
N ILE A 42 -8.64 -3.03 -23.87
CA ILE A 42 -8.91 -1.61 -23.62
C ILE A 42 -7.73 -0.94 -22.93
N ALA A 43 -7.14 -1.56 -21.89
CA ALA A 43 -5.97 -1.04 -21.21
C ALA A 43 -4.75 -0.96 -22.15
N LEU A 44 -4.56 -1.96 -23.01
CA LEU A 44 -3.52 -1.94 -24.04
C LEU A 44 -3.74 -0.84 -25.08
N LEU A 45 -4.98 -0.64 -25.52
CA LEU A 45 -5.33 0.41 -26.48
C LEU A 45 -5.10 1.81 -25.90
N VAL A 46 -5.50 2.03 -24.65
CA VAL A 46 -5.26 3.30 -23.93
C VAL A 46 -3.77 3.54 -23.71
N SER A 47 -3.02 2.51 -23.34
CA SER A 47 -1.55 2.57 -23.21
C SER A 47 -0.87 2.92 -24.55
N LEU A 48 -1.34 2.32 -25.64
CA LEU A 48 -0.84 2.60 -26.99
C LEU A 48 -1.21 4.02 -27.44
N LEU A 49 -2.46 4.46 -27.22
CA LEU A 49 -2.89 5.83 -27.54
C LEU A 49 -2.08 6.88 -26.77
N LEU A 50 -1.82 6.65 -25.48
CA LEU A 50 -0.95 7.49 -24.66
C LEU A 50 0.49 7.49 -25.19
N TYR A 51 1.05 6.34 -25.55
CA TYR A 51 2.39 6.25 -26.14
C TYR A 51 2.52 7.08 -27.43
N TRP A 52 1.48 7.08 -28.26
CA TRP A 52 1.45 7.85 -29.51
C TRP A 52 1.18 9.34 -29.30
N GLN A 53 0.36 9.71 -28.31
CA GLN A 53 0.10 11.11 -27.96
C GLN A 53 1.27 11.77 -27.24
N LEU A 54 2.03 11.02 -26.45
CA LEU A 54 3.16 11.57 -25.69
C LEU A 54 4.44 11.73 -26.50
N GLY A 55 4.55 11.25 -27.76
CA GLY A 55 5.64 11.54 -28.68
C GLY A 55 7.08 11.18 -28.20
N PRO A 56 7.93 10.53 -29.01
CA PRO A 56 9.33 10.29 -28.63
C PRO A 56 10.10 11.57 -28.26
N ASP A 57 9.70 12.72 -28.83
CA ASP A 57 10.40 14.01 -28.68
C ASP A 57 10.09 14.73 -27.35
N ASP A 58 8.86 14.62 -26.81
CA ASP A 58 8.53 15.18 -25.47
C ASP A 58 9.20 14.38 -24.32
N LEU A 59 9.51 13.11 -24.58
CA LEU A 59 10.25 12.23 -23.66
C LEU A 59 11.75 12.58 -23.61
N ALA A 60 12.31 13.16 -24.68
CA ALA A 60 13.71 13.56 -24.77
C ALA A 60 13.99 14.88 -24.02
N ASP A 61 13.09 15.88 -24.12
CA ASP A 61 13.21 17.18 -23.44
C ASP A 61 12.90 17.11 -21.92
N SER A 62 12.28 16.02 -21.49
CA SER A 62 11.98 15.73 -20.09
C SER A 62 13.22 15.38 -19.25
N HIS A 63 14.38 15.15 -19.88
CA HIS A 63 15.58 14.65 -19.21
C HIS A 63 16.63 15.70 -18.80
N HIS A 64 16.40 17.01 -18.95
CA HIS A 64 17.39 17.95 -18.41
C HIS A 64 17.31 17.95 -16.87
N PRO A 65 18.36 17.44 -16.18
CA PRO A 65 18.42 17.54 -14.73
C PRO A 65 18.44 19.01 -14.36
N ASP A 66 17.73 19.39 -13.31
CA ASP A 66 17.81 20.74 -12.76
C ASP A 66 19.29 21.07 -12.46
N PRO A 67 19.93 22.08 -13.09
CA PRO A 67 21.35 22.38 -12.96
C PRO A 67 21.77 22.53 -11.49
N HIS A 68 20.87 23.05 -10.66
CA HIS A 68 21.07 23.28 -9.23
C HIS A 68 20.99 22.00 -8.38
N LEU A 69 20.25 20.97 -8.81
CA LEU A 69 20.24 19.63 -8.18
C LEU A 69 21.30 18.69 -8.77
N SER A 70 21.79 18.96 -9.98
CA SER A 70 22.92 18.24 -10.59
C SER A 70 24.30 18.75 -10.16
N GLN A 71 24.42 19.98 -9.64
CA GLN A 71 25.68 20.53 -9.15
C GLN A 71 26.02 20.16 -7.69
N ARG A 72 25.05 19.75 -6.87
CA ARG A 72 25.36 19.08 -5.59
C ARG A 72 25.81 17.66 -5.91
N ARG A 73 27.06 17.32 -5.55
CA ARG A 73 27.58 15.93 -5.56
C ARG A 73 26.49 15.00 -5.03
N ARG A 74 25.85 14.23 -5.93
CA ARG A 74 24.90 13.19 -5.53
C ARG A 74 25.68 12.20 -4.67
N PRO A 75 25.36 12.03 -3.38
CA PRO A 75 25.94 10.95 -2.62
C PRO A 75 25.47 9.65 -3.29
N THR A 76 26.39 8.91 -3.91
CA THR A 76 26.09 7.62 -4.56
C THR A 76 25.68 6.56 -3.55
N ALA A 77 26.05 6.75 -2.27
CA ALA A 77 25.68 5.89 -1.17
C ALA A 77 24.50 6.47 -0.37
N MET A 78 23.50 5.63 -0.09
CA MET A 78 22.43 5.95 0.85
C MET A 78 23.06 6.25 2.23
N PRO A 79 22.73 7.39 2.87
CA PRO A 79 23.16 7.68 4.24
C PRO A 79 22.72 6.56 5.19
N GLY A 80 23.55 6.22 6.19
CA GLY A 80 23.21 5.19 7.18
C GLY A 80 21.88 5.48 7.90
N GLU A 81 21.63 6.76 8.13
CA GLU A 81 20.37 7.30 8.60
C GLU A 81 19.18 6.91 7.71
N ALA A 82 19.22 7.25 6.42
CA ALA A 82 18.15 6.91 5.48
C ALA A 82 17.93 5.38 5.38
N LYS A 83 18.97 4.55 5.54
CA LYS A 83 18.83 3.08 5.58
C LYS A 83 17.97 2.64 6.77
N ILE A 84 18.23 3.17 7.96
CA ILE A 84 17.47 2.82 9.17
C ILE A 84 16.02 3.25 9.04
N GLY A 85 15.78 4.51 8.62
CA GLY A 85 14.44 5.02 8.40
C GLY A 85 13.66 4.18 7.39
N LEU A 86 14.28 3.85 6.26
CA LEU A 86 13.63 3.04 5.24
C LEU A 86 13.42 1.58 5.67
N ALA A 87 14.35 1.00 6.43
CA ALA A 87 14.19 -0.35 6.99
C ALA A 87 13.01 -0.43 7.97
N LEU A 88 12.85 0.56 8.86
CA LEU A 88 11.72 0.63 9.78
C LEU A 88 10.39 0.81 9.04
N LEU A 89 10.39 1.66 8.01
CA LEU A 89 9.20 1.87 7.19
C LEU A 89 8.82 0.62 6.39
N VAL A 90 9.79 -0.05 5.78
CA VAL A 90 9.58 -1.34 5.09
C VAL A 90 9.04 -2.36 6.08
N ALA A 91 9.61 -2.49 7.29
CA ALA A 91 9.10 -3.40 8.31
C ALA A 91 7.65 -3.09 8.73
N ALA A 92 7.27 -1.82 8.81
CA ALA A 92 5.88 -1.43 9.08
C ALA A 92 4.93 -1.84 7.94
N VAL A 93 5.34 -1.62 6.69
CA VAL A 93 4.58 -2.01 5.50
C VAL A 93 4.45 -3.53 5.40
N MET A 94 5.54 -4.24 5.70
CA MET A 94 5.58 -5.70 5.77
C MET A 94 4.50 -6.27 6.71
N CYS A 95 4.38 -5.71 7.91
CA CYS A 95 3.37 -6.11 8.88
C CYS A 95 1.94 -5.89 8.38
N ARG A 96 1.68 -4.76 7.71
CA ARG A 96 0.38 -4.46 7.08
C ARG A 96 0.08 -5.40 5.90
N SER A 97 1.07 -5.69 5.07
CA SER A 97 0.91 -6.56 3.90
C SER A 97 0.60 -8.00 4.30
N TRP A 98 1.13 -8.46 5.44
CA TRP A 98 0.77 -9.75 5.99
C TRP A 98 -0.74 -9.86 6.21
N VAL A 99 -1.37 -8.89 6.87
CA VAL A 99 -2.84 -8.89 7.05
C VAL A 99 -3.55 -8.90 5.70
N GLN A 100 -3.08 -8.09 4.75
CA GLN A 100 -3.69 -8.03 3.42
C GLN A 100 -3.65 -9.37 2.70
N VAL A 101 -2.50 -10.04 2.66
CA VAL A 101 -2.39 -11.35 2.01
C VAL A 101 -3.14 -12.43 2.78
N GLY A 102 -3.11 -12.40 4.12
CA GLY A 102 -3.88 -13.33 4.94
C GLY A 102 -5.38 -13.28 4.64
N PHE A 103 -5.94 -12.07 4.51
CA PHE A 103 -7.34 -11.91 4.08
C PHE A 103 -7.55 -12.32 2.62
N MET A 104 -6.64 -11.97 1.70
CA MET A 104 -6.79 -12.37 0.30
C MET A 104 -6.78 -13.89 0.09
N THR A 105 -6.02 -14.61 0.91
CA THR A 105 -5.84 -16.06 0.81
C THR A 105 -6.93 -16.82 1.58
N TYR A 106 -7.14 -16.50 2.86
CA TYR A 106 -7.91 -17.37 3.76
C TYR A 106 -9.35 -16.93 4.01
N LEU A 107 -9.74 -15.71 3.60
CA LEU A 107 -11.07 -15.19 3.89
C LEU A 107 -12.20 -16.07 3.31
N PRO A 108 -12.17 -16.51 2.03
CA PRO A 108 -13.26 -17.32 1.48
C PRO A 108 -13.38 -18.68 2.19
N GLU A 109 -12.25 -19.32 2.44
CA GLU A 109 -12.17 -20.62 3.12
C GLU A 109 -12.65 -20.53 4.57
N TRP A 110 -12.29 -19.46 5.29
CA TRP A 110 -12.79 -19.25 6.65
C TRP A 110 -14.30 -19.03 6.65
N ILE A 111 -14.87 -18.28 5.71
CA ILE A 111 -16.33 -18.12 5.61
C ILE A 111 -17.04 -19.45 5.35
N GLU A 112 -16.47 -20.30 4.49
CA GLU A 112 -16.98 -21.65 4.24
C GLU A 112 -16.89 -22.52 5.50
N SER A 113 -15.77 -22.44 6.25
CA SER A 113 -15.58 -23.16 7.51
C SER A 113 -16.59 -22.80 8.60
N GLN A 114 -17.16 -21.58 8.54
CA GLN A 114 -18.21 -21.10 9.44
C GLN A 114 -19.63 -21.47 8.97
N GLY A 115 -19.76 -22.36 7.98
CA GLY A 115 -21.04 -22.78 7.40
C GLY A 115 -21.60 -21.80 6.35
N GLY A 116 -20.79 -20.84 5.89
CA GLY A 116 -21.12 -19.97 4.77
C GLY A 116 -20.96 -20.66 3.41
N THR A 117 -21.40 -19.99 2.34
CA THR A 117 -21.20 -20.48 0.97
C THR A 117 -19.94 -19.89 0.36
N LEU A 118 -19.32 -20.61 -0.58
CA LEU A 118 -18.19 -20.10 -1.37
C LEU A 118 -18.51 -18.77 -2.06
N ALA A 119 -19.74 -18.60 -2.54
CA ALA A 119 -20.22 -17.35 -3.13
C ALA A 119 -20.16 -16.17 -2.15
N ARG A 120 -20.55 -16.38 -0.88
CA ARG A 120 -20.45 -15.35 0.17
C ARG A 120 -19.00 -15.02 0.47
N GLY A 121 -18.13 -16.02 0.57
CA GLY A 121 -16.68 -15.83 0.72
C GLY A 121 -16.10 -14.96 -0.39
N GLY A 122 -16.44 -15.26 -1.65
CA GLY A 122 -16.04 -14.47 -2.81
C GLY A 122 -16.57 -13.03 -2.80
N GLN A 123 -17.83 -12.83 -2.38
CA GLN A 123 -18.40 -11.47 -2.24
C GLN A 123 -17.66 -10.65 -1.18
N MET A 124 -17.34 -11.25 -0.03
CA MET A 124 -16.61 -10.55 1.04
C MET A 124 -15.17 -10.22 0.63
N LEU A 125 -14.52 -11.12 -0.10
CA LEU A 125 -13.21 -10.87 -0.71
C LEU A 125 -13.27 -9.72 -1.73
N ALA A 126 -14.33 -9.65 -2.55
CA ALA A 126 -14.53 -8.55 -3.48
C ALA A 126 -14.72 -7.21 -2.76
N VAL A 127 -15.53 -7.17 -1.70
CA VAL A 127 -15.71 -5.96 -0.87
C VAL A 127 -14.38 -5.51 -0.25
N PHE A 128 -13.60 -6.46 0.29
CA PHE A 128 -12.27 -6.20 0.82
C PHE A 128 -11.33 -5.59 -0.23
N ALA A 129 -11.28 -6.18 -1.43
CA ALA A 129 -10.43 -5.70 -2.53
C ALA A 129 -10.83 -4.30 -3.02
N VAL A 130 -12.14 -4.06 -3.22
CA VAL A 130 -12.68 -2.76 -3.62
C VAL A 130 -12.35 -1.70 -2.58
N ALA A 131 -12.60 -1.98 -1.29
CA ALA A 131 -12.31 -1.05 -0.23
C ALA A 131 -10.80 -0.75 -0.12
N THR A 132 -9.94 -1.75 -0.33
CA THR A 132 -8.49 -1.56 -0.41
C THR A 132 -8.09 -0.62 -1.56
N GLY A 133 -8.74 -0.75 -2.72
CA GLY A 133 -8.55 0.18 -3.84
C GLY A 133 -8.97 1.61 -3.52
N VAL A 134 -10.17 1.78 -2.94
CA VAL A 134 -10.68 3.08 -2.50
C VAL A 134 -9.78 3.72 -1.43
N GLY A 135 -9.29 2.93 -0.48
CA GLY A 135 -8.32 3.38 0.52
C GLY A 135 -7.02 3.84 -0.13
N SER A 136 -6.54 3.12 -1.13
CA SER A 136 -5.33 3.51 -1.86
C SER A 136 -5.52 4.80 -2.66
N LEU A 137 -6.73 5.06 -3.19
CA LEU A 137 -7.05 6.32 -3.91
C LEU A 137 -7.04 7.51 -2.95
N THR A 138 -7.68 7.31 -1.80
CA THR A 138 -7.92 8.39 -0.84
C THR A 138 -6.73 8.63 0.09
N GLY A 139 -5.86 7.63 0.28
CA GLY A 139 -4.76 7.64 1.24
C GLY A 139 -3.79 8.80 1.06
N GLY A 140 -3.38 9.09 -0.18
CA GLY A 140 -2.53 10.24 -0.50
C GLY A 140 -3.17 11.56 -0.08
N SER A 141 -4.38 11.83 -0.59
CA SER A 141 -5.12 13.06 -0.29
C SER A 141 -5.44 13.25 1.20
N LEU A 142 -5.73 12.17 1.91
CA LEU A 142 -6.00 12.21 3.34
C LEU A 142 -4.70 12.51 4.11
N SER A 143 -3.59 11.92 3.69
CA SER A 143 -2.28 12.16 4.30
C SER A 143 -1.75 13.55 4.10
N ASP A 144 -2.14 14.23 3.03
CA ASP A 144 -1.79 15.65 2.82
C ASP A 144 -2.57 16.57 3.77
N ARG A 145 -3.77 16.16 4.19
CA ARG A 145 -4.64 16.96 5.08
C ARG A 145 -4.33 16.79 6.56
N ILE A 146 -4.20 15.54 7.02
CA ILE A 146 -3.99 15.24 8.44
C ILE A 146 -2.54 14.84 8.75
N GLY A 147 -1.72 14.62 7.73
CA GLY A 147 -0.32 14.23 7.89
C GLY A 147 -0.08 12.73 7.73
N ARG A 148 1.03 12.41 7.08
CA ARG A 148 1.42 11.05 6.67
C ARG A 148 1.56 10.08 7.82
N GLY A 149 2.33 10.47 8.84
CA GLY A 149 2.49 9.65 10.04
C GLY A 149 1.17 9.41 10.78
N GLN A 150 0.26 10.39 10.80
CA GLN A 150 -1.04 10.26 11.47
C GLN A 150 -1.95 9.26 10.75
N VAL A 151 -2.07 9.35 9.42
CA VAL A 151 -2.84 8.38 8.62
C VAL A 151 -2.32 6.97 8.82
N PHE A 152 -0.99 6.79 8.79
CA PHE A 152 -0.39 5.47 8.93
C PHE A 152 -0.62 4.89 10.34
N ILE A 153 -0.38 5.68 11.39
CA ILE A 153 -0.63 5.27 12.78
C ILE A 153 -2.11 4.91 12.99
N LEU A 154 -3.03 5.79 12.56
CA LEU A 154 -4.46 5.56 12.72
C LEU A 154 -4.88 4.26 12.04
N SER A 155 -4.37 4.02 10.83
CA SER A 155 -4.64 2.78 10.09
C SER A 155 -4.14 1.55 10.85
N MET A 156 -2.88 1.57 11.33
CA MET A 156 -2.31 0.45 12.09
C MET A 156 -3.06 0.17 13.39
N VAL A 157 -3.43 1.22 14.14
CA VAL A 157 -4.19 1.10 15.39
C VAL A 157 -5.58 0.50 15.14
N LEU A 158 -6.24 0.89 14.06
CA LEU A 158 -7.62 0.47 13.77
C LEU A 158 -7.73 -0.90 13.10
N ILE A 159 -6.70 -1.38 12.38
CA ILE A 159 -6.77 -2.68 11.70
C ILE A 159 -6.99 -3.81 12.70
N GLY A 160 -6.23 -3.87 13.80
CA GLY A 160 -6.37 -4.95 14.81
C GLY A 160 -7.79 -5.08 15.37
N PRO A 161 -8.38 -3.99 15.93
CA PRO A 161 -9.77 -3.98 16.38
C PRO A 161 -10.77 -4.28 15.27
N ALA A 162 -10.58 -3.77 14.05
CA ALA A 162 -11.48 -4.03 12.93
C ALA A 162 -11.47 -5.52 12.53
N VAL A 163 -10.29 -6.16 12.51
CA VAL A 163 -10.15 -7.60 12.28
C VAL A 163 -10.82 -8.39 13.41
N TRP A 164 -10.57 -8.03 14.67
CA TRP A 164 -11.20 -8.70 15.80
C TRP A 164 -12.72 -8.61 15.76
N LEU A 165 -13.28 -7.42 15.51
CA LEU A 165 -14.72 -7.20 15.35
C LEU A 165 -15.26 -8.00 14.17
N PHE A 166 -14.55 -8.04 13.04
CA PHE A 166 -14.94 -8.82 11.87
C PHE A 166 -15.12 -10.30 12.21
N LEU A 167 -14.13 -10.91 12.89
CA LEU A 167 -14.13 -12.33 13.24
C LEU A 167 -15.25 -12.70 14.24
N HIS A 168 -15.64 -11.76 15.11
CA HIS A 168 -16.69 -11.97 16.11
C HIS A 168 -18.07 -11.45 15.68
N SER A 169 -18.19 -10.98 14.43
CA SER A 169 -19.45 -10.46 13.89
C SER A 169 -20.09 -11.44 12.92
N ALA A 170 -21.41 -11.34 12.79
CA ALA A 170 -22.18 -12.14 11.84
C ALA A 170 -23.14 -11.27 11.01
N GLY A 171 -23.60 -11.84 9.90
CA GLY A 171 -24.59 -11.21 9.04
C GLY A 171 -24.06 -9.99 8.26
N PRO A 172 -24.90 -8.97 7.98
CA PRO A 172 -24.55 -7.87 7.09
C PRO A 172 -23.44 -6.96 7.65
N TRP A 173 -23.30 -6.89 8.98
CA TRP A 173 -22.26 -6.08 9.63
C TRP A 173 -20.85 -6.55 9.28
N GLN A 174 -20.71 -7.85 9.02
CA GLN A 174 -19.45 -8.48 8.64
C GLN A 174 -18.90 -7.94 7.30
N PHE A 175 -19.78 -7.55 6.36
CA PHE A 175 -19.38 -6.91 5.10
C PHE A 175 -18.84 -5.49 5.31
N LEU A 176 -19.44 -4.73 6.21
CA LEU A 176 -18.97 -3.38 6.53
C LEU A 176 -17.60 -3.43 7.22
N LEU A 177 -17.41 -4.37 8.14
CA LEU A 177 -16.15 -4.56 8.85
C LEU A 177 -15.04 -5.04 7.92
N VAL A 178 -15.30 -6.00 7.02
CA VAL A 178 -14.27 -6.44 6.06
C VAL A 178 -13.91 -5.31 5.09
N GLY A 179 -14.89 -4.49 4.69
CA GLY A 179 -14.65 -3.27 3.92
C GLY A 179 -13.78 -2.27 4.69
N LEU A 180 -14.05 -2.06 5.99
CA LEU A 180 -13.23 -1.20 6.84
C LEU A 180 -11.78 -1.70 6.93
N VAL A 181 -11.56 -3.00 7.15
CA VAL A 181 -10.20 -3.59 7.16
C VAL A 181 -9.50 -3.32 5.83
N GLY A 182 -10.17 -3.58 4.70
CA GLY A 182 -9.62 -3.31 3.36
C GLY A 182 -9.26 -1.83 3.17
N MET A 183 -10.16 -0.91 3.53
CA MET A 183 -9.94 0.53 3.44
C MET A 183 -8.72 0.98 4.24
N LEU A 184 -8.62 0.57 5.51
CA LEU A 184 -7.50 0.94 6.40
C LEU A 184 -6.16 0.42 5.88
N ILE A 185 -6.15 -0.81 5.37
CA ILE A 185 -5.01 -1.39 4.66
C ILE A 185 -4.67 -0.48 3.47
N GLY A 186 -5.63 -0.23 2.57
CA GLY A 186 -5.46 0.59 1.36
C GLY A 186 -4.85 1.96 1.61
N LEU A 187 -5.31 2.68 2.65
CA LEU A 187 -4.82 4.01 3.02
C LEU A 187 -3.30 4.08 3.18
N THR A 188 -2.66 3.00 3.63
CA THR A 188 -1.24 3.05 4.03
C THR A 188 -0.24 2.92 2.88
N LEU A 189 -0.61 2.37 1.71
CA LEU A 189 0.34 2.13 0.62
C LEU A 189 0.88 3.43 0.01
N PRO A 190 0.03 4.35 -0.49
CA PRO A 190 0.51 5.62 -1.04
C PRO A 190 1.30 6.39 0.02
N VAL A 191 0.82 6.42 1.27
CA VAL A 191 1.49 7.11 2.37
C VAL A 191 2.89 6.56 2.62
N ALA A 192 3.06 5.24 2.60
CA ALA A 192 4.37 4.61 2.74
C ALA A 192 5.35 5.01 1.62
N VAL A 193 4.88 5.02 0.38
CA VAL A 193 5.72 5.39 -0.77
C VAL A 193 6.20 6.84 -0.62
N ILE A 194 5.31 7.76 -0.27
CA ILE A 194 5.71 9.17 -0.17
C ILE A 194 6.62 9.39 1.07
N MET A 195 6.39 8.69 2.19
CA MET A 195 7.31 8.70 3.34
C MET A 195 8.70 8.13 3.00
N ALA A 196 8.77 7.09 2.17
CA ALA A 196 10.05 6.53 1.70
C ALA A 196 10.82 7.52 0.83
N GLN A 197 10.11 8.20 -0.09
CA GLN A 197 10.69 9.25 -0.93
C GLN A 197 11.20 10.43 -0.11
N GLU A 198 10.48 10.84 0.94
CA GLU A 198 10.95 11.86 1.89
C GLU A 198 12.16 11.40 2.70
N THR A 199 12.25 10.10 3.00
CA THR A 199 13.38 9.54 3.75
C THR A 199 14.66 9.53 2.93
N TRP A 200 14.55 9.31 1.61
CA TRP A 200 15.69 9.43 0.69
C TRP A 200 15.36 10.18 -0.61
N PRO A 201 15.35 11.53 -0.58
CA PRO A 201 14.97 12.35 -1.73
C PRO A 201 15.91 12.22 -2.94
N TYR A 202 17.15 11.81 -2.71
CA TYR A 202 18.14 11.61 -3.77
C TYR A 202 18.02 10.24 -4.47
N GLY A 203 17.23 9.32 -3.92
CA GLY A 203 17.03 7.97 -4.45
C GLY A 203 15.57 7.54 -4.46
N VAL A 204 14.68 8.46 -4.84
CA VAL A 204 13.21 8.26 -4.87
C VAL A 204 12.77 6.98 -5.57
N GLY A 205 13.42 6.61 -6.68
CA GLY A 205 13.10 5.39 -7.42
C GLY A 205 13.40 4.13 -6.62
N PHE A 206 14.58 4.06 -6.00
CA PHE A 206 14.97 2.93 -5.16
C PHE A 206 14.16 2.87 -3.86
N ALA A 207 13.91 4.01 -3.22
CA ALA A 207 13.10 4.08 -2.01
C ALA A 207 11.66 3.59 -2.25
N SER A 208 11.05 4.00 -3.37
CA SER A 208 9.73 3.53 -3.77
C SER A 208 9.75 2.03 -4.10
N ALA A 209 10.76 1.58 -4.85
CA ALA A 209 10.93 0.17 -5.22
C ALA A 209 11.14 -0.73 -3.99
N LEU A 210 11.83 -0.26 -2.95
CA LEU A 210 11.99 -1.03 -1.71
C LEU A 210 10.66 -1.21 -0.97
N VAL A 211 9.88 -0.15 -0.83
CA VAL A 211 8.55 -0.24 -0.21
C VAL A 211 7.60 -1.11 -1.04
N MET A 212 7.60 -0.96 -2.36
CA MET A 212 6.71 -1.72 -3.24
C MET A 212 7.19 -3.15 -3.51
N GLY A 213 8.48 -3.44 -3.39
CA GLY A 213 9.04 -4.78 -3.56
C GLY A 213 9.10 -5.55 -2.25
N LEU A 214 9.92 -5.09 -1.31
CA LEU A 214 10.08 -5.76 -0.02
C LEU A 214 8.86 -5.63 0.87
N GLY A 215 8.06 -4.57 0.72
CA GLY A 215 6.82 -4.45 1.48
C GLY A 215 5.81 -5.56 1.20
N TRP A 216 5.88 -6.23 0.03
CA TRP A 216 5.03 -7.37 -0.31
C TRP A 216 5.67 -8.73 0.04
N ALA A 217 6.98 -8.78 0.31
CA ALA A 217 7.71 -10.02 0.57
C ALA A 217 7.17 -10.87 1.76
N PRO A 218 6.70 -10.29 2.88
CA PRO A 218 6.09 -11.08 3.95
C PRO A 218 4.61 -11.39 3.72
N GLY A 219 4.01 -10.87 2.64
CA GLY A 219 2.78 -11.45 2.13
C GLY A 219 2.94 -12.96 1.93
N GLY A 220 4.11 -13.41 1.45
CA GLY A 220 4.45 -14.83 1.37
C GLY A 220 4.81 -15.44 2.72
N LEU A 221 5.84 -14.94 3.41
CA LEU A 221 6.35 -15.56 4.65
C LEU A 221 5.35 -15.53 5.81
N GLY A 222 4.69 -14.39 6.00
CA GLY A 222 3.66 -14.21 7.01
C GLY A 222 2.43 -15.04 6.70
N ALA A 223 1.92 -15.02 5.47
CA ALA A 223 0.77 -15.85 5.13
C ALA A 223 1.10 -17.34 5.21
N SER A 224 2.31 -17.78 4.85
CA SER A 224 2.75 -19.16 5.08
C SER A 224 2.77 -19.52 6.56
N PHE A 225 3.18 -18.59 7.46
CA PHE A 225 3.08 -18.82 8.90
C PHE A 225 1.63 -18.85 9.39
N THR A 226 0.76 -17.98 8.86
CA THR A 226 -0.68 -18.03 9.10
C THR A 226 -1.29 -19.36 8.64
N GLY A 227 -0.91 -19.86 7.46
CA GLY A 227 -1.32 -21.16 6.94
C GLY A 227 -0.82 -22.30 7.82
N TYR A 228 0.45 -22.26 8.23
CA TYR A 228 0.99 -23.25 9.18
C TYR A 228 0.18 -23.32 10.48
N VAL A 229 -0.20 -22.17 11.05
CA VAL A 229 -1.08 -22.11 12.23
C VAL A 229 -2.49 -22.62 11.91
N ALA A 230 -3.03 -22.26 10.74
CA ALA A 230 -4.35 -22.70 10.30
C ALA A 230 -4.44 -24.22 10.14
N ASP A 231 -3.41 -24.84 9.54
CA ASP A 231 -3.32 -26.28 9.28
C ASP A 231 -3.18 -27.10 10.57
N HIS A 232 -2.52 -26.56 11.60
CA HIS A 232 -2.26 -27.27 12.86
C HIS A 232 -3.27 -26.97 13.97
N SER A 233 -4.07 -25.91 13.85
CA SER A 233 -5.04 -25.51 14.88
C SER A 233 -6.43 -25.32 14.30
N SER A 234 -6.63 -24.24 13.55
CA SER A 234 -7.86 -23.95 12.81
C SER A 234 -7.69 -22.68 11.98
N LEU A 235 -8.48 -22.55 10.91
CA LEU A 235 -8.56 -21.30 10.12
C LEU A 235 -8.89 -20.08 10.99
N ASP A 236 -9.69 -20.26 12.05
CA ASP A 236 -10.02 -19.19 12.98
C ASP A 236 -8.78 -18.67 13.74
N ALA A 237 -7.98 -19.58 14.29
CA ALA A 237 -6.71 -19.23 14.93
C ALA A 237 -5.74 -18.54 13.95
N GLY A 238 -5.70 -18.99 12.69
CA GLY A 238 -4.92 -18.36 11.63
C GLY A 238 -5.33 -16.90 11.37
N LEU A 239 -6.63 -16.61 11.27
CA LEU A 239 -7.09 -15.23 11.08
C LEU A 239 -6.96 -14.38 12.34
N GLN A 240 -7.15 -14.94 13.52
CA GLN A 240 -6.92 -14.22 14.79
C GLN A 240 -5.45 -13.78 14.93
N LEU A 241 -4.51 -14.56 14.40
CA LEU A 241 -3.09 -14.18 14.36
C LEU A 241 -2.86 -12.84 13.63
N LEU A 242 -3.69 -12.51 12.64
CA LEU A 242 -3.56 -11.26 11.86
C LEU A 242 -3.86 -10.00 12.67
N ILE A 243 -4.35 -10.13 13.91
CA ILE A 243 -4.55 -8.99 14.83
C ILE A 243 -3.19 -8.45 15.35
N PHE A 244 -2.16 -9.30 15.42
CA PHE A 244 -0.87 -8.93 16.02
C PHE A 244 0.11 -8.19 15.09
N PRO A 245 0.26 -8.53 13.80
CA PRO A 245 1.17 -7.82 12.89
C PRO A 245 0.97 -6.29 12.87
N PRO A 246 -0.26 -5.74 12.82
CA PRO A 246 -0.47 -4.29 12.89
C PRO A 246 0.14 -3.63 14.14
N LEU A 247 0.21 -4.32 15.27
CA LEU A 247 0.83 -3.79 16.49
C LEU A 247 2.36 -3.69 16.36
N LEU A 248 2.98 -4.68 15.71
CA LEU A 248 4.40 -4.62 15.37
C LEU A 248 4.66 -3.50 14.34
N GLY A 249 3.81 -3.39 13.33
CA GLY A 249 3.86 -2.31 12.35
C GLY A 249 3.69 -0.93 12.99
N LEU A 250 2.81 -0.82 13.99
CA LEU A 250 2.61 0.39 14.80
C LEU A 250 3.89 0.76 15.57
N ALA A 251 4.55 -0.21 16.20
CA ALA A 251 5.82 0.04 16.87
C ALA A 251 6.89 0.53 15.87
N CYS A 252 7.02 -0.10 14.71
CA CYS A 252 7.94 0.31 13.66
C CYS A 252 7.68 1.74 13.18
N ILE A 253 6.42 2.11 12.91
CA ILE A 253 6.09 3.46 12.42
C ILE A 253 6.30 4.53 13.49
N VAL A 254 6.01 4.23 14.77
CA VAL A 254 6.27 5.16 15.87
C VAL A 254 7.77 5.42 16.02
N VAL A 255 8.59 4.36 15.95
CA VAL A 255 10.06 4.49 15.99
C VAL A 255 10.56 5.24 14.76
N TYR A 256 10.04 4.96 13.57
CA TYR A 256 10.36 5.68 12.33
C TYR A 256 10.10 7.19 12.46
N LEU A 257 8.94 7.59 12.96
CA LEU A 257 8.59 9.00 13.13
C LEU A 257 9.44 9.68 14.21
N ALA A 258 9.74 8.99 15.30
CA ALA A 258 10.65 9.49 16.34
C ALA A 258 12.07 9.68 15.78
N TRP A 259 12.52 8.74 14.95
CA TRP A 259 13.80 8.80 14.27
C TRP A 259 13.87 9.96 13.25
N GLN A 260 12.83 10.13 12.43
CA GLN A 260 12.74 11.21 11.44
C GLN A 260 12.81 12.60 12.10
N ARG A 261 12.17 12.78 13.27
CA ARG A 261 12.26 14.02 14.06
C ARG A 261 13.66 14.30 14.63
N ARG A 262 14.52 13.29 14.74
CA ARG A 262 15.91 13.43 15.20
C ARG A 262 16.84 13.77 14.04
N SER A 263 16.74 13.05 12.92
CA SER A 263 17.60 13.29 11.75
C SER A 263 17.40 14.68 11.15
N VAL A 264 16.15 15.17 11.05
CA VAL A 264 15.87 16.55 10.59
C VAL A 264 16.58 17.61 11.43
N ARG A 265 16.72 17.40 12.75
CA ARG A 265 17.43 18.33 13.64
C ARG A 265 18.94 18.35 13.37
N ILE A 266 19.54 17.18 13.11
CA ILE A 266 20.98 17.05 12.84
C ILE A 266 21.36 17.73 11.52
N PHE A 267 20.54 17.59 10.47
CA PHE A 267 20.81 18.26 9.18
C PHE A 267 20.64 19.78 9.23
N SER A 268 19.81 20.31 10.14
CA SER A 268 19.63 21.76 10.30
C SER A 268 20.80 22.45 11.02
N SER A 269 21.52 21.74 11.89
CA SER A 269 22.70 22.26 12.58
C SER A 269 23.95 22.34 11.69
N ASP A 270 24.08 21.44 10.70
CA ASP A 270 25.22 21.43 9.78
C ASP A 270 25.15 22.51 8.68
N THR A 271 23.98 23.12 8.46
CA THR A 271 23.82 24.23 7.50
C THR A 271 23.96 25.62 8.13
N ALA A 272 24.14 25.71 9.45
CA ALA A 272 24.21 26.97 10.21
C ALA A 272 25.63 27.32 10.70
N GLY A 273 26.65 26.53 10.32
CA GLY A 273 28.07 26.79 10.58
C GLY A 273 28.83 26.95 9.27
#